data_AF-A0AAP9XW85-F1
#
_entry.id   AF-A0AAP9XW85-F1
#
_cell.length_a   1.000
_cell.length_b   1.000
_cell.length_c   1.000
_cell.angle_alpha   90.00
_cell.angle_beta   90.00
_cell.angle_gamma   90.00
#
_symmetry.space_group_name_H-M   'P 1'
#
loop_
_entity.id
_entity.type
_entity.pdbx_description
1 polymer ?
#
loop_
_entity_poly.entity_id
_entity_poly.type
_entity_poly.pdbx_seq_one_letter_code
_entity_poly.pdbx_strand_id
1 'polypeptide(L)'
;MTNEAVTTDSLAVAERVRELMSRNGIGKRQQTTELCRILDLSFSQGHRKLRGSSPWTLSQIRKVAEAYGEPAAQLFGAQSLDPGMVGASAHDAILFAGVAEIPCTVWVGAQLEPGARPEFVAYENQGRWRVLRQNGVLYQNAYDVHKIEIYPRRVENDRLQVAVIDSDLATAGQVCRYLDEQGFATVHFDTLTPFIDALQNQAFDAVLTEWLFDGQPATPVIRAVRASDNPGAPIFVLTGALLAGQVSEAEISDVMRTFDVACYEKPARLALLCADLAKRLARH
;
A
#
# COMPACT_ATOMS: atom_id res chain seq x y z
N MET A 1 11.20 -2.50 -37.89
CA MET A 1 10.83 -2.31 -36.47
C MET A 1 11.23 -0.91 -36.07
N THR A 2 10.26 -0.01 -36.14
CA THR A 2 10.37 1.42 -35.84
C THR A 2 10.43 1.58 -34.32
N ASN A 3 11.57 2.05 -33.83
CA ASN A 3 11.77 2.40 -32.43
C ASN A 3 10.97 3.69 -32.18
N GLU A 4 9.79 3.58 -31.57
CA GLU A 4 8.94 4.73 -31.26
C GLU A 4 9.71 5.71 -30.37
N ALA A 5 9.97 6.89 -30.92
CA ALA A 5 10.49 8.02 -30.19
C ALA A 5 9.38 8.52 -29.26
N VAL A 6 9.37 8.04 -28.02
CA VAL A 6 8.73 8.77 -26.93
C VAL A 6 9.46 10.11 -26.83
N THR A 7 8.83 11.18 -27.30
CA THR A 7 9.34 12.55 -27.21
C THR A 7 9.25 13.02 -25.76
N THR A 8 10.10 12.48 -24.91
CA THR A 8 10.38 13.06 -23.60
C THR A 8 11.09 14.39 -23.83
N ASP A 9 10.64 15.45 -23.17
CA ASP A 9 11.30 16.75 -23.23
C ASP A 9 12.78 16.59 -22.86
N SER A 10 13.63 16.70 -23.88
CA SER A 10 15.06 16.38 -23.78
C SER A 10 15.79 17.38 -22.89
N LEU A 11 15.22 18.58 -22.70
CA LEU A 11 15.69 19.56 -21.75
C LEU A 11 15.37 19.15 -20.32
N ALA A 12 14.14 18.69 -20.06
CA ALA A 12 13.72 18.25 -18.74
C ALA A 12 14.50 17.00 -18.25
N VAL A 13 14.82 16.07 -19.14
CA VAL A 13 15.72 14.94 -18.82
C VAL A 13 17.13 15.45 -18.52
N ALA A 14 17.63 16.41 -19.30
CA ALA A 14 18.96 16.99 -19.09
C ALA A 14 19.08 17.73 -17.76
N GLU A 15 18.02 18.38 -17.28
CA GLU A 15 17.95 19.02 -15.96
C GLU A 15 18.03 18.00 -14.83
N ARG A 16 17.19 16.95 -14.87
CA ARG A 16 17.18 15.89 -13.86
C ARG A 16 18.52 15.16 -13.79
N VAL A 17 19.17 14.91 -14.94
CA VAL A 17 20.51 14.33 -14.97
C VAL A 17 21.55 15.26 -14.33
N ARG A 18 21.47 16.57 -14.57
CA ARG A 18 22.36 17.55 -13.91
C ARG A 18 22.14 17.60 -12.39
N GLU A 19 20.90 17.55 -11.95
CA GLU A 19 20.55 17.51 -10.53
C GLU A 19 21.03 16.22 -9.86
N LEU A 20 20.81 15.07 -10.50
CA LEU A 20 21.31 13.77 -10.02
C LEU A 20 22.83 13.80 -9.84
N MET A 21 23.56 14.31 -10.84
CA MET A 21 25.01 14.47 -10.77
C MET A 21 25.43 15.41 -9.64
N SER A 22 24.72 16.53 -9.45
CA SER A 22 24.99 17.46 -8.35
C SER A 22 24.75 16.85 -6.96
N ARG A 23 23.69 16.06 -6.77
CA ARG A 23 23.42 15.33 -5.52
C ARG A 23 24.52 14.30 -5.21
N ASN A 24 25.12 13.73 -6.24
CA ASN A 24 26.24 12.79 -6.13
C ASN A 24 27.62 13.48 -6.13
N GLY A 25 27.67 14.78 -5.84
CA GLY A 25 28.93 15.52 -5.63
C GLY A 25 29.65 15.97 -6.92
N ILE A 26 29.06 15.78 -8.10
CA ILE A 26 29.66 16.20 -9.37
C ILE A 26 29.37 17.68 -9.65
N GLY A 27 30.41 18.49 -9.58
CA GLY A 27 30.33 19.94 -9.84
C GLY A 27 29.98 20.25 -11.30
N LYS A 28 29.30 21.38 -11.54
CA LYS A 28 28.79 21.81 -12.87
C LYS A 28 29.83 21.74 -14.01
N ARG A 29 31.10 22.04 -13.72
CA ARG A 29 32.20 22.00 -14.70
C ARG A 29 32.61 20.58 -15.12
N GLN A 30 32.32 19.57 -14.29
CA GLN A 30 32.69 18.17 -14.50
C GLN A 30 31.53 17.33 -15.09
N GLN A 31 30.29 17.82 -15.03
CA GLN A 31 29.09 17.08 -15.46
C GLN A 31 29.14 16.61 -16.91
N THR A 32 29.70 17.41 -17.83
CA THR A 32 29.83 16.99 -19.24
C THR A 32 30.81 15.83 -19.39
N THR A 33 31.96 15.91 -18.72
CA THR A 33 32.98 14.85 -18.72
C THR A 33 32.43 13.57 -18.10
N GLU A 34 31.71 13.69 -16.98
CA GLU A 34 31.12 12.54 -16.29
C GLU A 34 30.02 11.89 -17.13
N LEU A 35 29.17 12.68 -17.79
CA LEU A 35 28.17 12.12 -18.69
C LEU A 35 28.80 11.38 -19.87
N CYS A 36 29.89 11.92 -20.44
CA CYS A 36 30.62 11.27 -21.53
C CYS A 36 31.21 9.93 -21.10
N ARG A 37 31.75 9.86 -19.86
CA ARG A 37 32.27 8.63 -19.27
C ARG A 37 31.18 7.56 -19.12
N ILE A 38 30.00 7.94 -18.63
CA ILE A 38 28.89 7.00 -18.38
C ILE A 38 28.27 6.49 -19.69
N LEU A 39 28.12 7.36 -20.68
CA LEU A 39 27.41 7.04 -21.92
C LEU A 39 28.31 6.65 -23.09
N ASP A 40 29.63 6.66 -22.90
CA ASP A 40 30.63 6.46 -23.95
C ASP A 40 30.41 7.40 -25.15
N LEU A 41 30.36 8.70 -24.86
CA LEU A 41 30.08 9.76 -25.83
C LEU A 41 31.26 10.71 -25.99
N SER A 42 31.35 11.34 -27.17
CA SER A 42 32.26 12.48 -27.33
C SER A 42 31.80 13.67 -26.49
N PHE A 43 32.75 14.54 -26.10
CA PHE A 43 32.47 15.74 -25.31
C PHE A 43 31.36 16.62 -25.92
N SER A 44 31.40 16.83 -27.23
CA SER A 44 30.39 17.60 -27.96
C SER A 44 29.00 16.96 -27.89
N GLN A 45 28.90 15.62 -27.93
CA GLN A 45 27.63 14.90 -27.80
C GLN A 45 27.09 14.96 -26.37
N GLY A 46 27.95 14.77 -25.37
CA GLY A 46 27.57 14.92 -23.96
C GLY A 46 27.12 16.34 -23.62
N HIS A 47 27.83 17.34 -24.13
CA HIS A 47 27.46 18.75 -23.92
C HIS A 47 26.10 19.08 -24.52
N ARG A 48 25.83 18.64 -25.75
CA ARG A 48 24.54 18.84 -26.42
C ARG A 48 23.39 18.15 -25.67
N LYS A 49 23.62 16.95 -25.13
CA LYS A 49 22.63 16.25 -24.31
C LYS A 49 22.30 16.99 -23.01
N LEU A 50 23.30 17.50 -22.29
CA LEU A 50 23.08 18.28 -21.06
C LEU A 50 22.43 19.65 -21.30
N ARG A 51 22.49 20.16 -22.52
CA ARG A 51 21.80 21.39 -22.96
C ARG A 51 20.39 21.13 -23.52
N GLY A 52 19.95 19.87 -23.60
CA GLY A 52 18.66 19.51 -24.20
C GLY A 52 18.61 19.62 -25.73
N SER A 53 19.73 19.87 -26.41
CA SER A 53 19.81 20.04 -27.88
C SER A 53 20.04 18.73 -28.65
N SER A 54 19.95 17.59 -27.95
CA SER A 54 19.99 16.25 -28.51
C SER A 54 19.01 15.34 -27.75
N PRO A 55 18.26 14.47 -28.46
CA PRO A 55 17.28 13.59 -27.84
C PRO A 55 17.93 12.56 -26.93
N TRP A 56 17.26 12.21 -25.85
CA TRP A 56 17.65 11.13 -24.93
C TRP A 56 16.94 9.83 -25.29
N THR A 57 17.69 8.72 -25.37
CA THR A 57 17.08 7.40 -25.51
C THR A 57 16.81 6.79 -24.13
N LEU A 58 15.81 5.92 -24.05
CA LEU A 58 15.50 5.13 -22.85
C LEU A 58 16.73 4.36 -22.34
N SER A 59 17.54 3.80 -23.25
CA SER A 59 18.78 3.10 -22.91
C SER A 59 19.85 4.00 -22.29
N GLN A 60 19.97 5.25 -22.75
CA GLN A 60 20.91 6.21 -22.17
C GLN A 60 20.46 6.66 -20.78
N ILE A 61 19.17 6.91 -20.60
CA ILE A 61 18.61 7.30 -19.30
C ILE A 61 18.83 6.19 -18.26
N ARG A 62 18.57 4.92 -18.63
CA ARG A 62 18.83 3.77 -17.75
C ARG A 62 20.29 3.65 -17.34
N LYS A 63 21.22 3.76 -18.30
CA LYS A 63 22.66 3.73 -18.01
C LYS A 63 23.11 4.80 -17.02
N VAL A 64 22.56 6.01 -17.13
CA VAL A 64 22.86 7.09 -16.17
C VAL A 64 22.30 6.78 -14.79
N ALA A 65 21.06 6.28 -14.70
CA ALA A 65 20.44 5.92 -13.43
C ALA A 65 21.21 4.79 -12.71
N GLU A 66 21.57 3.74 -13.47
CA GLU A 66 22.35 2.59 -12.98
C GLU A 66 23.73 3.01 -12.45
N ALA A 67 24.38 3.99 -13.08
CA ALA A 67 25.68 4.50 -12.63
C ALA A 67 25.65 5.15 -11.24
N TYR A 68 24.46 5.56 -10.76
CA TYR A 68 24.25 6.16 -9.44
C TYR A 68 23.36 5.30 -8.52
N GLY A 69 23.00 4.07 -8.93
CA GLY A 69 22.16 3.18 -8.13
C GLY A 69 20.71 3.65 -7.95
N GLU A 70 20.22 4.52 -8.83
CA GLU A 70 18.87 5.10 -8.74
C GLU A 70 17.90 4.48 -9.75
N PRO A 71 16.60 4.36 -9.44
CA PRO A 71 15.59 3.93 -10.41
C PRO A 71 15.49 4.90 -11.59
N ALA A 72 15.58 4.37 -12.82
CA ALA A 72 15.48 5.19 -14.04
C ALA A 72 14.17 6.01 -14.14
N ALA A 73 13.09 5.54 -13.48
CA ALA A 73 11.80 6.20 -13.37
C ALA A 73 11.87 7.63 -12.78
N GLN A 74 12.88 7.96 -11.98
CA GLN A 74 13.08 9.31 -11.44
C GLN A 74 13.68 10.30 -12.47
N LEU A 75 14.34 9.76 -13.50
CA LEU A 75 14.89 10.55 -14.61
C LEU A 75 13.90 10.67 -15.77
N PHE A 76 12.96 9.72 -15.89
CA PHE A 76 11.67 9.96 -16.53
C PHE A 76 10.92 10.96 -15.69
N GLY A 77 10.18 11.88 -16.31
CA GLY A 77 9.49 12.89 -15.54
C GLY A 77 8.52 12.26 -14.53
N ALA A 78 8.91 12.24 -13.25
CA ALA A 78 7.97 12.55 -12.19
C ALA A 78 7.49 13.98 -12.49
N GLN A 79 6.35 14.05 -13.18
CA GLN A 79 5.46 15.21 -13.32
C GLN A 79 6.17 16.54 -13.63
N SER A 80 6.46 16.82 -14.91
CA SER A 80 6.38 18.22 -15.34
C SER A 80 4.90 18.54 -15.47
N LEU A 81 4.36 19.10 -14.38
CA LEU A 81 3.20 20.01 -14.33
C LEU A 81 2.40 20.02 -15.64
N ASP A 82 1.27 19.30 -15.64
CA ASP A 82 0.21 19.63 -16.58
C ASP A 82 0.00 21.16 -16.53
N PRO A 83 -0.19 21.86 -17.65
CA PRO A 83 -0.40 23.30 -17.65
C PRO A 83 -1.55 23.76 -16.71
N GLY A 84 -2.46 22.84 -16.37
CA GLY A 84 -3.51 23.03 -15.36
C GLY A 84 -3.12 22.72 -13.91
N MET A 85 -1.88 22.37 -13.56
CA MET A 85 -1.44 22.05 -12.19
C MET A 85 -0.69 23.19 -11.49
N VAL A 86 -0.37 24.28 -12.19
CA VAL A 86 0.36 25.42 -11.60
C VAL A 86 -0.49 26.05 -10.49
N GLY A 87 0.02 26.04 -9.26
CA GLY A 87 -0.66 26.59 -8.09
C GLY A 87 -1.60 25.61 -7.36
N ALA A 88 -1.64 24.32 -7.74
CA ALA A 88 -2.39 23.31 -7.01
C ALA A 88 -1.51 22.44 -6.10
N SER A 89 -2.04 22.08 -4.93
CA SER A 89 -1.38 21.22 -3.94
C SER A 89 -2.09 19.85 -3.88
N ALA A 90 -1.31 18.77 -3.78
CA ALA A 90 -1.85 17.41 -3.68
C ALA A 90 -2.29 17.10 -2.25
N HIS A 91 -3.48 16.53 -2.09
CA HIS A 91 -4.06 16.12 -0.81
C HIS A 91 -4.77 14.76 -0.93
N ASP A 92 -4.68 13.95 0.13
CA ASP A 92 -5.53 12.76 0.27
C ASP A 92 -6.98 13.20 0.54
N ALA A 93 -7.92 12.61 -0.18
CA ALA A 93 -9.33 12.99 -0.15
C ALA A 93 -10.28 11.82 -0.39
N ILE A 94 -11.56 12.06 -0.16
CA ILE A 94 -12.66 11.17 -0.55
C ILE A 94 -13.48 11.85 -1.64
N LEU A 95 -13.59 11.18 -2.80
CA LEU A 95 -14.52 11.55 -3.87
C LEU A 95 -15.90 10.96 -3.57
N PHE A 96 -16.91 11.82 -3.52
CA PHE A 96 -18.31 11.44 -3.39
C PHE A 96 -18.95 11.33 -4.78
N ALA A 97 -19.23 10.10 -5.20
CA ALA A 97 -19.94 9.78 -6.44
C ALA A 97 -21.31 9.16 -6.12
N GLY A 98 -22.30 10.01 -5.84
CA GLY A 98 -23.61 9.55 -5.35
C GLY A 98 -23.52 9.06 -3.91
N VAL A 99 -23.76 7.75 -3.69
CA VAL A 99 -23.59 7.09 -2.38
C VAL A 99 -22.21 6.46 -2.19
N ALA A 100 -21.37 6.42 -3.23
CA ALA A 100 -20.05 5.82 -3.17
C ALA A 100 -19.02 6.82 -2.63
N GLU A 101 -18.20 6.35 -1.69
CA GLU A 101 -17.02 7.04 -1.17
C GLU A 101 -15.77 6.40 -1.76
N ILE A 102 -15.05 7.15 -2.59
CA ILE A 102 -13.88 6.63 -3.32
C ILE A 102 -12.63 7.36 -2.82
N PRO A 103 -11.68 6.68 -2.17
CA PRO A 103 -10.39 7.26 -1.82
C PRO A 103 -9.65 7.74 -3.08
N CYS A 104 -9.14 8.97 -3.03
CA CYS A 104 -8.45 9.59 -4.15
C CYS A 104 -7.37 10.57 -3.66
N THR A 105 -6.45 10.92 -4.55
CA THR A 105 -5.62 12.11 -4.38
C THR A 105 -6.22 13.23 -5.21
N VAL A 106 -6.40 14.40 -4.61
CA VAL A 106 -6.91 15.60 -5.28
C VAL A 106 -5.84 16.67 -5.32
N TRP A 107 -5.75 17.37 -6.46
CA TRP A 107 -4.93 18.57 -6.61
C TRP A 107 -5.82 19.79 -6.46
N VAL A 108 -5.73 20.42 -5.29
CA VAL A 108 -6.55 21.55 -4.87
C VAL A 108 -5.88 22.85 -5.31
N GLY A 109 -6.59 23.64 -6.10
CA GLY A 109 -6.18 24.96 -6.58
C GLY A 109 -6.61 26.11 -5.68
N ALA A 110 -6.85 27.26 -6.29
CA ALA A 110 -7.30 28.46 -5.58
C ALA A 110 -8.72 28.31 -5.02
N GLN A 111 -9.05 29.13 -4.03
CA GLN A 111 -10.42 29.24 -3.52
C GLN A 111 -11.35 29.74 -4.64
N LEU A 112 -12.55 29.17 -4.71
CA LEU A 112 -13.51 29.53 -5.74
C LEU A 112 -14.10 30.92 -5.49
N GLU A 113 -14.10 31.72 -6.56
CA GLU A 113 -14.76 33.02 -6.57
C GLU A 113 -16.30 32.88 -6.52
N PRO A 114 -17.02 33.83 -5.90
CA PRO A 114 -18.48 33.83 -5.88
C PRO A 114 -19.07 33.76 -7.31
N GLY A 115 -19.87 32.71 -7.56
CA GLY A 115 -20.52 32.50 -8.87
C GLY A 115 -19.77 31.58 -9.84
N ALA A 116 -18.57 31.10 -9.48
CA ALA A 116 -17.87 30.07 -10.24
C ALA A 116 -18.70 28.76 -10.32
N ARG A 117 -18.63 28.10 -11.48
CA ARG A 117 -19.35 26.83 -11.74
C ARG A 117 -18.44 25.72 -12.24
N PRO A 118 -17.43 25.29 -11.47
CA PRO A 118 -16.58 24.16 -11.85
C PRO A 118 -17.35 22.84 -11.77
N GLU A 119 -16.95 21.85 -12.56
CA GLU A 119 -17.61 20.53 -12.52
C GLU A 119 -17.41 19.83 -11.16
N PHE A 120 -16.23 19.96 -10.58
CA PHE A 120 -15.86 19.41 -9.28
C PHE A 120 -15.40 20.51 -8.33
N VAL A 121 -15.68 20.34 -7.04
CA VAL A 121 -15.21 21.21 -5.98
C VAL A 121 -14.56 20.40 -4.88
N ALA A 122 -13.49 20.94 -4.29
CA ALA A 122 -12.86 20.41 -3.09
C ALA A 122 -13.20 21.29 -1.90
N TYR A 123 -13.45 20.70 -0.74
CA TYR A 123 -13.58 21.42 0.51
C TYR A 123 -13.06 20.56 1.66
N GLU A 124 -12.60 21.22 2.70
CA GLU A 124 -12.16 20.55 3.92
C GLU A 124 -13.31 20.46 4.92
N ASN A 125 -13.54 19.26 5.47
CA ASN A 125 -14.49 19.05 6.55
C ASN A 125 -13.85 18.14 7.61
N GLN A 126 -13.75 18.62 8.85
CA GLN A 126 -13.14 17.90 9.98
C GLN A 126 -11.71 17.38 9.69
N GLY A 127 -10.88 18.19 9.03
CA GLY A 127 -9.50 17.83 8.72
C GLY A 127 -9.33 16.83 7.58
N ARG A 128 -10.40 16.55 6.82
CA ARG A 128 -10.35 15.68 5.63
C ARG A 128 -10.85 16.43 4.41
N TRP A 129 -10.12 16.28 3.31
CA TRP A 129 -10.54 16.79 2.02
C TRP A 129 -11.64 15.93 1.41
N ARG A 130 -12.65 16.60 0.87
CA ARG A 130 -13.79 15.98 0.19
C ARG A 130 -13.93 16.59 -1.18
N VAL A 131 -14.15 15.73 -2.16
CA VAL A 131 -14.38 16.13 -3.55
C VAL A 131 -15.78 15.72 -3.95
N LEU A 132 -16.54 16.63 -4.55
CA LEU A 132 -17.87 16.35 -5.05
C LEU A 132 -18.13 17.06 -6.37
N ARG A 133 -19.07 16.52 -7.15
CA ARG A 133 -19.58 17.19 -8.34
C ARG A 133 -20.50 18.34 -7.94
N GLN A 134 -20.32 19.51 -8.54
CA GLN A 134 -21.15 20.67 -8.24
C GLN A 134 -22.58 20.47 -8.79
N ASN A 135 -23.57 20.35 -7.90
CA ASN A 135 -24.98 20.17 -8.25
C ASN A 135 -25.84 21.43 -7.99
N GLY A 136 -25.25 22.63 -8.05
CA GLY A 136 -25.96 23.91 -7.94
C GLY A 136 -26.12 24.49 -6.53
N VAL A 137 -25.56 23.85 -5.50
CA VAL A 137 -25.48 24.39 -4.13
C VAL A 137 -24.20 25.23 -3.98
N LEU A 138 -24.31 26.42 -3.39
CA LEU A 138 -23.17 27.27 -3.06
C LEU A 138 -22.45 26.69 -1.84
N TYR A 139 -21.24 26.19 -2.03
CA TYR A 139 -20.38 25.74 -0.93
C TYR A 139 -19.54 26.91 -0.42
N GLN A 140 -19.63 27.20 0.87
CA GLN A 140 -18.70 28.11 1.53
C GLN A 140 -17.35 27.40 1.65
N ASN A 141 -16.24 28.11 1.39
CA ASN A 141 -14.87 27.57 1.45
C ASN A 141 -14.59 26.39 0.51
N ALA A 142 -15.12 26.45 -0.71
CA ALA A 142 -14.78 25.51 -1.77
C ALA A 142 -13.59 26.00 -2.60
N TYR A 143 -12.80 25.05 -3.08
CA TYR A 143 -11.59 25.24 -3.85
C TYR A 143 -11.71 24.56 -5.21
N ASP A 144 -10.99 25.09 -6.18
CA ASP A 144 -10.93 24.53 -7.52
C ASP A 144 -10.21 23.17 -7.53
N VAL A 145 -10.65 22.27 -8.41
CA VAL A 145 -10.11 20.92 -8.53
C VAL A 145 -9.43 20.77 -9.87
N HIS A 146 -8.11 20.70 -9.84
CA HIS A 146 -7.30 20.65 -11.06
C HIS A 146 -7.12 19.22 -11.57
N LYS A 147 -7.04 18.26 -10.65
CA LYS A 147 -6.90 16.83 -10.97
C LYS A 147 -7.51 15.99 -9.85
N ILE A 148 -8.18 14.91 -10.22
CA ILE A 148 -8.58 13.84 -9.31
C ILE A 148 -7.90 12.57 -9.80
N GLU A 149 -7.09 11.95 -8.95
CA GLU A 149 -6.48 10.66 -9.22
C GLU A 149 -7.13 9.62 -8.33
N ILE A 150 -7.90 8.75 -8.96
CA ILE A 150 -8.49 7.59 -8.30
C ILE A 150 -7.51 6.45 -8.49
N TYR A 151 -7.15 5.81 -7.39
CA TYR A 151 -6.41 4.57 -7.39
C TYR A 151 -7.43 3.44 -7.17
N PRO A 152 -7.90 2.75 -8.22
CA PRO A 152 -8.78 1.62 -8.04
C PRO A 152 -8.03 0.57 -7.23
N ARG A 153 -8.49 0.27 -6.02
CA ARG A 153 -7.93 -0.85 -5.25
C ARG A 153 -8.25 -2.11 -6.03
N ARG A 154 -7.20 -2.85 -6.45
CA ARG A 154 -7.39 -4.22 -6.92
C ARG A 154 -7.83 -5.06 -5.71
N VAL A 155 -8.72 -6.03 -5.93
CA VAL A 155 -9.21 -6.96 -4.90
C VAL A 155 -8.07 -7.60 -4.09
N GLU A 156 -6.88 -7.74 -4.70
CA GLU A 156 -5.64 -8.21 -4.05
C GLU A 156 -5.18 -7.35 -2.86
N ASN A 157 -5.40 -6.03 -2.89
CA ASN A 157 -5.09 -5.10 -1.78
C ASN A 157 -6.24 -4.96 -0.76
N ASP A 158 -7.36 -5.63 -0.99
CA ASP A 158 -8.53 -5.70 -0.11
C ASP A 158 -8.73 -7.12 0.46
N ARG A 159 -7.79 -8.03 0.21
CA ARG A 159 -7.81 -9.36 0.81
C ARG A 159 -7.65 -9.20 2.30
N LEU A 160 -8.64 -9.67 3.03
CA LEU A 160 -8.65 -9.69 4.48
C LEU A 160 -7.43 -10.47 4.98
N GLN A 161 -6.60 -9.81 5.79
CA GLN A 161 -5.34 -10.30 6.32
C GLN A 161 -5.61 -11.25 7.48
N VAL A 162 -5.19 -12.51 7.34
CA VAL A 162 -5.36 -13.55 8.37
C VAL A 162 -3.99 -13.98 8.88
N ALA A 163 -3.71 -13.72 10.16
CA ALA A 163 -2.53 -14.26 10.82
C ALA A 163 -2.77 -15.74 11.18
N VAL A 164 -1.81 -16.61 10.86
CA VAL A 164 -1.82 -18.04 11.21
C VAL A 164 -0.64 -18.31 12.13
N ILE A 165 -0.88 -18.67 13.38
CA ILE A 165 0.13 -18.95 14.40
C ILE A 165 0.09 -20.44 14.74
N ASP A 166 1.05 -21.21 14.24
CA ASP A 166 1.10 -22.66 14.42
C ASP A 166 2.55 -23.12 14.20
N SER A 167 3.09 -23.94 15.10
CA SER A 167 4.50 -24.37 15.03
C SER A 167 4.69 -25.56 14.07
N ASP A 168 3.60 -26.24 13.71
CA ASP A 168 3.61 -27.26 12.67
C ASP A 168 3.45 -26.63 11.28
N LEU A 169 4.59 -26.44 10.61
CA LEU A 169 4.68 -25.90 9.25
C LEU A 169 3.82 -26.65 8.22
N ALA A 170 3.63 -27.97 8.38
CA ALA A 170 2.83 -28.74 7.45
C ALA A 170 1.34 -28.43 7.62
N THR A 171 0.88 -28.35 8.87
CA THR A 171 -0.51 -27.97 9.19
C THR A 171 -0.77 -26.50 8.84
N ALA A 172 0.10 -25.58 9.25
CA ALA A 172 0.02 -24.17 8.88
C ALA A 172 -0.03 -23.97 7.36
N GLY A 173 0.88 -24.60 6.62
CA GLY A 173 0.93 -24.49 5.17
C GLY A 173 -0.36 -24.96 4.47
N GLN A 174 -1.01 -26.00 4.99
CA GLN A 174 -2.31 -26.44 4.48
C GLN A 174 -3.41 -25.42 4.74
N VAL A 175 -3.43 -24.82 5.93
CA VAL A 175 -4.42 -23.79 6.28
C VAL A 175 -4.21 -22.53 5.45
N CYS A 176 -2.98 -22.02 5.38
CA CYS A 176 -2.64 -20.83 4.59
C CYS A 176 -3.03 -21.01 3.13
N ARG A 177 -2.60 -22.12 2.50
CA ARG A 177 -2.95 -22.40 1.09
C ARG A 177 -4.46 -22.45 0.87
N TYR A 178 -5.21 -23.10 1.77
CA TYR A 178 -6.67 -23.18 1.63
C TYR A 178 -7.32 -21.80 1.75
N LEU A 179 -6.94 -20.99 2.74
CA LEU A 179 -7.47 -19.63 2.91
C LEU A 179 -7.08 -18.71 1.75
N ASP A 180 -5.86 -18.85 1.22
CA ASP A 180 -5.40 -18.12 0.05
C ASP A 180 -6.21 -18.48 -1.20
N GLU A 181 -6.57 -19.76 -1.40
CA GLU A 181 -7.47 -20.21 -2.47
C GLU A 181 -8.90 -19.65 -2.31
N GLN A 182 -9.32 -19.32 -1.08
CA GLN A 182 -10.62 -18.69 -0.78
C GLN A 182 -10.58 -17.15 -0.84
N GLY A 183 -9.44 -16.54 -1.16
CA GLY A 183 -9.31 -15.09 -1.34
C GLY A 183 -8.84 -14.30 -0.11
N PHE A 184 -8.49 -14.95 1.01
CA PHE A 184 -7.89 -14.29 2.17
C PHE A 184 -6.38 -14.12 1.99
N ALA A 185 -5.75 -13.07 2.48
CA ALA A 185 -4.30 -12.97 2.47
C ALA A 185 -3.75 -13.54 3.77
N THR A 186 -2.95 -14.60 3.71
CA THR A 186 -2.42 -15.24 4.93
C THR A 186 -0.97 -14.86 5.25
N VAL A 187 -0.67 -14.70 6.54
CA VAL A 187 0.70 -14.55 7.06
C VAL A 187 0.91 -15.59 8.14
N HIS A 188 1.89 -16.47 7.96
CA HIS A 188 2.22 -17.52 8.92
C HIS A 188 3.30 -17.06 9.89
N PHE A 189 3.15 -17.43 11.15
CA PHE A 189 4.11 -17.21 12.23
C PHE A 189 4.40 -18.54 12.93
N ASP A 190 5.66 -18.96 12.88
CA ASP A 190 6.18 -20.17 13.53
C ASP A 190 6.68 -19.91 14.96
N THR A 191 6.81 -18.64 15.34
CA THR A 191 7.20 -18.18 16.68
C THR A 191 6.39 -16.95 17.10
N LEU A 192 6.32 -16.66 18.41
CA LEU A 192 5.46 -15.60 18.94
C LEU A 192 6.06 -14.20 18.73
N THR A 193 7.37 -14.03 18.84
CA THR A 193 8.02 -12.72 18.74
C THR A 193 7.73 -12.00 17.42
N PRO A 194 7.90 -12.62 16.24
CA PRO A 194 7.59 -11.98 14.97
C PRO A 194 6.11 -11.62 14.82
N PHE A 195 5.21 -12.40 15.42
CA PHE A 195 3.79 -12.08 15.44
C PHE A 195 3.50 -10.82 16.27
N ILE A 196 4.09 -10.70 17.46
CA ILE A 196 3.93 -9.52 18.31
C ILE A 196 4.49 -8.27 17.62
N ASP A 197 5.64 -8.36 16.97
CA ASP A 197 6.23 -7.25 16.22
C ASP A 197 5.36 -6.85 15.01
N ALA A 198 4.75 -7.83 14.33
CA ALA A 198 3.81 -7.58 13.24
C ALA A 198 2.54 -6.84 13.71
N LEU A 199 1.99 -7.21 14.88
CA LEU A 199 0.81 -6.54 15.46
C LEU A 199 1.04 -5.05 15.76
N GLN A 200 2.28 -4.59 15.89
CA GLN A 200 2.59 -3.17 16.11
C GLN A 200 2.52 -2.32 14.83
N ASN A 201 2.62 -2.97 13.66
CA ASN A 201 2.79 -2.29 12.38
C ASN A 201 1.69 -2.66 11.36
N GLN A 202 0.90 -3.68 11.66
CA GLN A 202 -0.13 -4.22 10.79
C GLN A 202 -1.36 -4.63 11.60
N ALA A 203 -2.54 -4.21 11.14
CA ALA A 203 -3.80 -4.77 11.60
C ALA A 203 -4.10 -6.08 10.84
N PHE A 204 -4.47 -7.12 11.58
CA PHE A 204 -5.02 -8.35 11.00
C PHE A 204 -6.54 -8.33 11.10
N ASP A 205 -7.21 -8.77 10.04
CA ASP A 205 -8.66 -8.89 9.99
C ASP A 205 -9.14 -10.11 10.77
N ALA A 206 -8.35 -11.18 10.81
CA ALA A 206 -8.61 -12.34 11.66
C ALA A 206 -7.32 -13.02 12.11
N VAL A 207 -7.44 -13.83 13.17
CA VAL A 207 -6.31 -14.58 13.72
C VAL A 207 -6.69 -16.04 13.90
N LEU A 208 -5.86 -16.93 13.41
CA LEU A 208 -5.94 -18.37 13.62
C LEU A 208 -4.72 -18.81 14.42
N THR A 209 -4.89 -19.45 15.57
CA THR A 209 -3.78 -19.83 16.44
C THR A 209 -3.94 -21.26 16.96
N GLU A 210 -2.84 -22.00 17.03
CA GLU A 210 -2.82 -23.26 17.78
C GLU A 210 -2.95 -22.99 19.28
N TRP A 211 -3.77 -23.80 19.97
CA TRP A 211 -3.95 -23.67 21.42
C TRP A 211 -2.64 -23.82 22.18
N LEU A 212 -1.81 -24.81 21.83
CA LEU A 212 -0.55 -25.07 22.50
C LEU A 212 0.61 -24.77 21.55
N PHE A 213 1.14 -23.56 21.64
CA PHE A 213 2.18 -23.06 20.74
C PHE A 213 3.47 -22.84 21.53
N ASP A 214 4.56 -23.48 21.10
CA ASP A 214 5.84 -23.53 21.84
C ASP A 214 5.67 -23.94 23.33
N GLY A 215 4.74 -24.85 23.60
CA GLY A 215 4.44 -25.32 24.96
C GLY A 215 3.72 -24.30 25.85
N GLN A 216 3.28 -23.17 25.29
CA GLN A 216 2.47 -22.17 25.99
C GLN A 216 1.02 -22.20 25.46
N PRO A 217 0.02 -21.92 26.31
CA PRO A 217 -1.36 -21.76 25.85
C PRO A 217 -1.48 -20.53 24.95
N ALA A 218 -2.49 -20.50 24.06
CA ALA A 218 -2.75 -19.39 23.15
C ALA A 218 -3.20 -18.09 23.85
N THR A 219 -3.43 -18.12 25.16
CA THR A 219 -3.90 -16.98 25.95
C THR A 219 -3.08 -15.69 25.75
N PRO A 220 -1.72 -15.70 25.69
CA PRO A 220 -0.93 -14.52 25.39
C PRO A 220 -1.17 -13.98 23.97
N VAL A 221 -1.33 -14.86 22.97
CA VAL A 221 -1.69 -14.48 21.58
C VAL A 221 -3.04 -13.76 21.58
N ILE A 222 -4.05 -14.36 22.22
CA ILE A 222 -5.40 -13.81 22.30
C ILE A 222 -5.38 -12.43 22.96
N ARG A 223 -4.66 -12.28 24.08
CA ARG A 223 -4.53 -10.99 24.77
C ARG A 223 -3.81 -9.95 23.92
N ALA A 224 -2.77 -10.32 23.19
CA ALA A 224 -2.04 -9.42 22.30
C ALA A 224 -2.96 -8.90 21.18
N VAL A 225 -3.75 -9.78 20.55
CA VAL A 225 -4.72 -9.38 19.51
C VAL A 225 -5.77 -8.43 20.08
N ARG A 226 -6.31 -8.73 21.26
CA ARG A 226 -7.30 -7.87 21.95
C ARG A 226 -6.74 -6.52 22.40
N ALA A 227 -5.42 -6.36 22.40
CA ALA A 227 -4.72 -5.10 22.69
C ALA A 227 -4.17 -4.41 21.43
N SER A 228 -4.39 -4.97 20.24
CA SER A 228 -3.90 -4.44 18.96
C SER A 228 -4.85 -3.38 18.37
N ASP A 229 -4.49 -2.84 17.19
CA ASP A 229 -5.31 -1.87 16.45
C ASP A 229 -6.67 -2.44 16.01
N ASN A 230 -6.80 -3.78 15.90
CA ASN A 230 -8.06 -4.45 15.64
C ASN A 230 -8.43 -5.42 16.79
N PRO A 231 -8.90 -4.90 17.94
CA PRO A 231 -9.27 -5.75 19.07
C PRO A 231 -10.51 -6.59 18.79
N GLY A 232 -11.31 -6.22 17.78
CA GLY A 232 -12.52 -6.93 17.36
C GLY A 232 -12.26 -8.11 16.40
N ALA A 233 -11.01 -8.31 15.95
CA ALA A 233 -10.67 -9.37 15.01
C ALA A 233 -11.18 -10.75 15.52
N PRO A 234 -11.94 -11.52 14.73
CA PRO A 234 -12.32 -12.87 15.10
C PRO A 234 -11.06 -13.74 15.29
N ILE A 235 -11.03 -14.47 16.40
CA ILE A 235 -9.93 -15.38 16.74
C ILE A 235 -10.45 -16.82 16.71
N PHE A 236 -9.73 -17.65 15.96
CA PHE A 236 -9.97 -19.07 15.80
C PHE A 236 -8.83 -19.84 16.45
N VAL A 237 -9.15 -20.68 17.42
CA VAL A 237 -8.20 -21.55 18.10
C VAL A 237 -8.30 -22.95 17.52
N LEU A 238 -7.21 -23.47 16.97
CA LEU A 238 -7.09 -24.87 16.58
C LEU A 238 -6.44 -25.68 17.70
N THR A 239 -7.06 -26.78 18.12
CA THR A 239 -6.50 -27.64 19.17
C THR A 239 -6.52 -29.11 18.75
N GLY A 240 -5.35 -29.77 18.80
CA GLY A 240 -5.27 -31.23 18.76
C GLY A 240 -5.30 -31.86 20.16
N ALA A 241 -5.31 -31.03 21.21
CA ALA A 241 -5.02 -31.44 22.58
C ALA A 241 -6.26 -31.83 23.40
N LEU A 242 -7.47 -31.58 22.87
CA LEU A 242 -8.74 -31.99 23.47
C LEU A 242 -8.89 -33.52 23.46
N LEU A 243 -8.85 -34.15 22.28
CA LEU A 243 -8.82 -35.62 22.14
C LEU A 243 -7.65 -36.30 22.86
N ALA A 244 -6.49 -35.62 22.94
CA ALA A 244 -5.30 -36.15 23.61
C ALA A 244 -5.36 -36.01 25.15
N GLY A 245 -6.35 -35.31 25.71
CA GLY A 245 -6.48 -35.05 27.15
C GLY A 245 -5.36 -34.18 27.73
N GLN A 246 -4.62 -33.48 26.86
CA GLN A 246 -3.47 -32.64 27.25
C GLN A 246 -3.89 -31.24 27.69
N VAL A 247 -5.16 -30.87 27.46
CA VAL A 247 -5.72 -29.57 27.82
C VAL A 247 -7.06 -29.76 28.53
N SER A 248 -7.29 -28.93 29.55
CA SER A 248 -8.55 -28.89 30.27
C SER A 248 -9.65 -28.27 29.42
N GLU A 249 -10.74 -29.02 29.19
CA GLU A 249 -11.94 -28.51 28.51
C GLU A 249 -12.52 -27.27 29.22
N ALA A 250 -12.42 -27.23 30.56
CA ALA A 250 -12.87 -26.08 31.35
C ALA A 250 -12.05 -24.82 31.06
N GLU A 251 -10.73 -24.95 30.85
CA GLU A 251 -9.85 -23.81 30.55
C GLU A 251 -10.15 -23.24 29.15
N ILE A 252 -10.34 -24.11 28.16
CA ILE A 252 -10.74 -23.70 26.81
C ILE A 252 -12.11 -23.01 26.87
N SER A 253 -13.08 -23.58 27.59
CA SER A 253 -14.42 -23.01 27.74
C SER A 253 -14.38 -21.60 28.36
N ASP A 254 -13.56 -21.42 29.41
CA ASP A 254 -13.39 -20.12 30.04
C ASP A 254 -12.76 -19.08 29.10
N VAL A 255 -11.75 -19.48 28.32
CA VAL A 255 -11.13 -18.60 27.31
C VAL A 255 -12.13 -18.23 26.19
N MET A 256 -12.88 -19.21 25.68
CA MET A 256 -13.93 -18.98 24.68
C MET A 256 -14.94 -17.95 25.14
N ARG A 257 -15.44 -18.08 26.37
CA ARG A 257 -16.41 -17.16 26.94
C ARG A 257 -15.81 -15.78 27.24
N THR A 258 -14.58 -15.74 27.75
CA THR A 258 -13.95 -14.49 28.21
C THR A 258 -13.50 -13.62 27.05
N PHE A 259 -12.97 -14.22 25.99
CA PHE A 259 -12.34 -13.49 24.88
C PHE A 259 -13.11 -13.56 23.57
N ASP A 260 -14.29 -14.19 23.56
CA ASP A 260 -15.12 -14.45 22.36
C ASP A 260 -14.30 -15.05 21.22
N VAL A 261 -13.77 -16.25 21.47
CA VAL A 261 -12.97 -17.00 20.49
C VAL A 261 -13.69 -18.28 20.07
N ALA A 262 -13.53 -18.67 18.81
CA ALA A 262 -14.07 -19.93 18.29
C ALA A 262 -12.99 -21.02 18.39
N CYS A 263 -13.33 -22.19 18.93
CA CYS A 263 -12.40 -23.31 19.04
C CYS A 263 -12.79 -24.44 18.09
N TYR A 264 -11.81 -24.99 17.37
CA TYR A 264 -11.96 -26.10 16.44
C TYR A 264 -10.94 -27.18 16.75
N GLU A 265 -11.39 -28.43 16.71
CA GLU A 265 -10.52 -29.59 16.91
C GLU A 265 -9.75 -29.94 15.63
N LYS A 266 -8.46 -30.28 15.78
CA LYS A 266 -7.63 -30.82 14.69
C LYS A 266 -7.93 -32.33 14.51
N PRO A 267 -8.05 -32.84 13.26
CA PRO A 267 -7.93 -32.13 12.00
C PRO A 267 -9.19 -31.30 11.71
N ALA A 268 -8.99 -29.99 11.53
CA ALA A 268 -10.10 -29.05 11.37
C ALA A 268 -10.73 -29.21 9.98
N ARG A 269 -12.06 -29.16 9.92
CA ARG A 269 -12.81 -29.10 8.66
C ARG A 269 -12.69 -27.70 8.08
N LEU A 270 -11.64 -27.44 7.29
CA LEU A 270 -11.28 -26.11 6.78
C LEU A 270 -12.43 -25.37 6.08
N ALA A 271 -13.30 -26.09 5.38
CA ALA A 271 -14.50 -25.50 4.75
C ALA A 271 -15.47 -24.88 5.76
N LEU A 272 -15.67 -25.52 6.92
CA LEU A 272 -16.54 -24.99 7.99
C LEU A 272 -15.90 -23.79 8.67
N LEU A 273 -14.59 -23.89 8.93
CA LEU A 273 -13.81 -22.81 9.52
C LEU A 273 -13.84 -21.56 8.63
N CYS A 274 -13.61 -21.73 7.33
CA CYS A 274 -13.62 -20.64 6.37
C CYS A 274 -15.02 -20.00 6.24
N ALA A 275 -16.08 -20.80 6.26
CA ALA A 275 -17.45 -20.28 6.25
C ALA A 275 -17.77 -19.44 7.51
N ASP A 276 -17.32 -19.88 8.70
CA ASP A 276 -17.48 -19.12 9.94
C ASP A 276 -16.62 -17.84 9.93
N LEU A 277 -15.38 -17.93 9.45
CA LEU A 277 -14.48 -16.79 9.25
C LEU A 277 -15.12 -15.72 8.37
N ALA A 278 -15.56 -16.09 7.17
CA ALA A 278 -16.22 -15.17 6.23
C ALA A 278 -17.49 -14.54 6.84
N LYS A 279 -18.29 -15.33 7.57
CA LYS A 279 -19.49 -14.85 8.25
C LYS A 279 -19.19 -13.83 9.34
N ARG A 280 -18.13 -14.03 10.13
CA ARG A 280 -17.73 -13.11 11.21
C ARG A 280 -17.17 -11.81 10.65
N LEU A 281 -16.38 -11.89 9.58
CA LEU A 281 -15.81 -10.73 8.91
C LEU A 281 -16.88 -9.88 8.19
N ALA A 282 -17.93 -10.50 7.65
CA ALA A 282 -19.03 -9.78 6.99
C ALA A 282 -19.99 -9.03 7.95
N ARG A 283 -19.81 -9.14 9.27
CA ARG A 283 -20.67 -8.52 10.29
C ARG A 283 -20.12 -7.20 10.85
N HIS A 284 -18.93 -6.80 10.40
CA HIS A 284 -18.23 -5.57 10.78
C HIS A 284 -18.08 -4.66 9.56
#